data_AF-A0A536HXR4-F1
#
_entry.id   AF-A0A536HXR4-F1
#
_cell.length_a   1.000
_cell.length_b   1.000
_cell.length_c   1.000
_cell.angle_alpha   90.00
_cell.angle_beta   90.00
_cell.angle_gamma   90.00
#
_symmetry.space_group_name_H-M   'P 1'
#
loop_
_entity.id
_entity.type
_entity.pdbx_description
1 polymer ?
#
loop_
_entity_poly.entity_id
_entity_poly.type
_entity_poly.pdbx_seq_one_letter_code
_entity_poly.pdbx_strand_id
1 'polypeptide(L)'
;MIELSAGELERTLGLVIPSADAKDILVRLGFAVEGQQELLLVTPPAFRLDCHIPADLVEEVGRIYGYDRIPSTLPGARTAVRELYQQARSADLAKDVLVGCGYEEAVTNTLVGVASTLRVHMPDAPKALRIKNPLAETRDALRQSLLPGLLEALSLNARQDQPGAGLFEIGAAFWSAGKGSDF
;
A
#
# COMPACT_ATOMS: atom_id res chain seq x y z
N MET A 1 -19.86 3.79 26.84
CA MET A 1 -20.63 2.54 26.80
C MET A 1 -20.82 2.19 25.34
N ILE A 2 -20.51 0.94 24.97
CA ILE A 2 -20.48 0.44 23.60
C ILE A 2 -21.41 -0.77 23.55
N GLU A 3 -22.26 -0.83 22.52
CA GLU A 3 -23.17 -1.95 22.30
C GLU A 3 -22.47 -3.02 21.46
N LEU A 4 -22.48 -4.27 21.91
CA LEU A 4 -21.94 -5.41 21.18
C LEU A 4 -23.00 -6.49 21.05
N SER A 5 -23.44 -6.77 19.82
CA SER A 5 -24.40 -7.83 19.54
C SER A 5 -23.70 -9.14 19.12
N ALA A 6 -24.35 -10.27 19.37
CA ALA A 6 -23.86 -11.57 18.89
C ALA A 6 -23.75 -11.60 17.36
N GLY A 7 -24.70 -10.96 16.68
CA GLY A 7 -24.67 -10.81 15.22
C GLY A 7 -23.46 -10.02 14.71
N GLU A 8 -22.98 -9.02 15.45
CA GLU A 8 -21.78 -8.25 15.05
C GLU A 8 -20.49 -9.08 15.20
N LEU A 9 -20.41 -9.91 16.24
CA LEU A 9 -19.32 -10.88 16.42
C LEU A 9 -19.30 -11.88 15.25
N GLU A 10 -20.44 -12.48 14.94
CA GLU A 10 -20.54 -13.47 13.85
C GLU A 10 -20.25 -12.84 12.49
N ARG A 11 -20.81 -11.66 12.21
CA ARG A 11 -20.62 -10.93 10.94
C ARG A 11 -19.15 -10.60 10.68
N THR A 12 -18.40 -10.28 11.74
CA THR A 12 -17.01 -9.81 11.63
C THR A 12 -16.01 -10.96 11.71
N LEU A 13 -16.19 -11.90 12.64
CA LEU A 13 -15.27 -13.04 12.84
C LEU A 13 -15.60 -14.24 11.95
N GLY A 14 -16.80 -14.30 11.37
CA GLY A 14 -17.22 -15.41 10.51
C GLY A 14 -17.49 -16.71 11.27
N LEU A 15 -17.73 -16.64 12.59
CA LEU A 15 -18.10 -17.77 13.43
C LEU A 15 -19.01 -17.33 14.58
N VAL A 16 -19.86 -18.24 15.04
CA VAL A 16 -20.75 -18.00 16.19
C VAL A 16 -19.95 -18.17 17.48
N ILE A 17 -19.85 -17.09 18.27
CA ILE A 17 -19.29 -17.12 19.63
C ILE A 17 -20.46 -16.99 20.62
N PRO A 18 -20.63 -17.94 21.56
CA PRO A 18 -21.65 -17.82 22.59
C PRO A 18 -21.49 -16.52 23.39
N SER A 19 -22.57 -15.78 23.61
CA SER A 19 -22.51 -14.50 24.34
C SER A 19 -21.99 -14.63 25.77
N ALA A 20 -22.12 -15.81 26.38
CA ALA A 20 -21.54 -16.13 27.68
C ALA A 20 -19.99 -16.12 27.63
N ASP A 21 -19.40 -16.68 26.57
CA ASP A 21 -17.95 -16.71 26.36
C ASP A 21 -17.42 -15.31 26.05
N ALA A 22 -18.10 -14.57 25.17
CA ALA A 22 -17.75 -13.19 24.85
C ALA A 22 -17.79 -12.29 26.11
N LYS A 23 -18.80 -12.48 26.96
CA LYS A 23 -18.90 -11.78 28.25
C LYS A 23 -17.78 -12.16 29.21
N ASP A 24 -17.47 -13.45 29.39
CA ASP A 24 -16.38 -13.90 30.25
C ASP A 24 -15.04 -13.29 29.82
N ILE A 25 -14.76 -13.32 28.50
CA ILE A 25 -13.55 -12.74 27.92
C ILE A 25 -13.44 -11.25 28.25
N LEU A 26 -14.48 -10.47 27.98
CA LEU A 26 -14.46 -9.02 28.21
C LEU A 26 -14.33 -8.68 29.70
N VAL A 27 -15.01 -9.42 30.58
CA VAL A 27 -14.88 -9.24 32.04
C VAL A 27 -13.45 -9.54 32.49
N ARG A 28 -12.82 -10.62 31.99
CA ARG A 28 -11.43 -10.97 32.31
C ARG A 28 -10.41 -9.95 31.82
N LEU A 29 -10.75 -9.22 30.76
CA LEU A 29 -9.95 -8.09 30.25
C LEU A 29 -10.18 -6.78 31.02
N GLY A 30 -11.08 -6.78 32.00
CA GLY A 30 -11.36 -5.62 32.86
C GLY A 30 -12.48 -4.71 32.37
N PHE A 31 -13.24 -5.12 31.36
CA PHE A 31 -14.42 -4.38 30.91
C PHE A 31 -15.60 -4.62 31.86
N ALA A 32 -16.37 -3.57 32.13
CA ALA A 32 -17.67 -3.74 32.77
C ALA A 32 -18.69 -4.14 31.72
N VAL A 33 -19.40 -5.25 31.93
CA VAL A 33 -20.33 -5.82 30.95
C VAL A 33 -21.70 -6.04 31.57
N GLU A 34 -22.69 -5.34 31.02
CA GLU A 34 -24.11 -5.47 31.34
C GLU A 34 -24.87 -6.11 30.16
N GLY A 35 -26.10 -6.59 30.41
CA GLY A 35 -26.93 -7.25 29.40
C GLY A 35 -26.90 -8.79 29.44
N GLN A 36 -27.80 -9.39 28.65
CA GLN A 36 -27.99 -10.84 28.50
C GLN A 36 -28.33 -11.19 27.04
N GLN A 37 -28.08 -12.44 26.66
CA GLN A 37 -28.42 -13.03 25.37
C GLN A 37 -27.75 -12.31 24.18
N GLU A 38 -28.50 -11.54 23.40
CA GLU A 38 -28.08 -11.06 22.07
C GLU A 38 -27.35 -9.72 22.09
N LEU A 39 -27.38 -8.98 23.20
CA LEU A 39 -26.80 -7.64 23.31
C LEU A 39 -26.06 -7.45 24.64
N LEU A 40 -24.78 -7.09 24.53
CA LEU A 40 -23.91 -6.72 25.65
C LEU A 40 -23.69 -5.20 25.64
N LEU A 41 -23.84 -4.57 26.80
CA LEU A 41 -23.46 -3.18 27.04
C LEU A 41 -22.12 -3.17 27.74
N VAL A 42 -21.09 -2.71 27.03
CA VAL A 42 -19.69 -2.84 27.45
C VAL A 42 -19.12 -1.47 27.74
N THR A 43 -18.49 -1.32 28.90
CA THR A 43 -17.77 -0.11 29.28
C THR A 43 -16.29 -0.44 29.41
N PRO A 44 -15.44 0.11 28.51
CA PRO A 44 -13.99 -0.04 28.60
C PRO A 44 -13.43 0.48 29.92
N PRO A 45 -12.41 -0.18 30.49
CA PRO A 45 -11.71 0.37 31.64
C PRO A 45 -10.87 1.58 31.24
N ALA A 46 -10.54 2.44 32.21
CA ALA A 46 -9.86 3.72 31.97
C ALA A 46 -8.50 3.63 31.24
N PHE A 47 -7.82 2.47 31.29
CA PHE A 47 -6.55 2.25 30.60
C PHE A 47 -6.71 1.81 29.13
N ARG A 48 -7.91 1.43 28.69
CA ARG A 48 -8.21 1.09 27.29
C ARG A 48 -8.70 2.32 26.53
N LEU A 49 -7.76 3.22 26.27
CA LEU A 49 -7.97 4.46 25.51
C LEU A 49 -8.12 4.21 24.00
N ASP A 50 -8.12 2.97 23.56
CA ASP A 50 -8.27 2.52 22.19
C ASP A 50 -9.70 2.01 21.88
N CYS A 51 -10.43 1.53 22.89
CA CYS A 51 -11.76 0.92 22.71
C CYS A 51 -12.89 1.96 22.73
N HIS A 52 -13.48 2.23 21.56
CA HIS A 52 -14.55 3.22 21.38
C HIS A 52 -15.74 2.72 20.56
N ILE A 53 -15.53 1.71 19.72
CA ILE A 53 -16.54 1.18 18.79
C ILE A 53 -16.72 -0.33 18.96
N PRO A 54 -17.83 -0.92 18.46
CA PRO A 54 -18.07 -2.35 18.59
C PRO A 54 -16.94 -3.22 18.00
N ALA A 55 -16.32 -2.76 16.90
CA ALA A 55 -15.22 -3.46 16.25
C ALA A 55 -14.01 -3.69 17.18
N ASP A 56 -13.71 -2.74 18.08
CA ASP A 56 -12.60 -2.88 19.03
C ASP A 56 -12.90 -4.00 20.04
N LEU A 57 -14.16 -4.14 20.45
CA LEU A 57 -14.59 -5.22 21.33
C LEU A 57 -14.60 -6.58 20.62
N VAL A 58 -14.97 -6.59 19.34
CA VAL A 58 -14.89 -7.79 18.50
C VAL A 58 -13.44 -8.26 18.37
N GLU A 59 -12.48 -7.35 18.19
CA GLU A 59 -11.05 -7.68 18.19
C GLU A 59 -10.63 -8.33 19.51
N GLU A 60 -11.01 -7.75 20.65
CA GLU A 60 -10.68 -8.30 21.97
C GLU A 60 -11.27 -9.70 22.19
N VAL A 61 -12.53 -9.89 21.82
CA VAL A 61 -13.19 -11.20 21.89
C VAL A 61 -12.49 -12.18 20.97
N GLY A 62 -12.25 -11.82 19.71
CA GLY A 62 -11.60 -12.67 18.72
C GLY A 62 -10.18 -13.07 19.13
N ARG A 63 -9.39 -12.11 19.63
CA ARG A 63 -7.99 -12.31 20.05
C ARG A 63 -7.88 -13.32 21.19
N ILE A 64 -8.78 -13.26 22.17
CA ILE A 64 -8.77 -14.19 23.31
C ILE A 64 -9.46 -15.51 22.97
N TYR A 65 -10.53 -15.48 22.17
CA TYR A 65 -11.21 -16.70 21.71
C TYR A 65 -10.29 -17.56 20.83
N GLY A 66 -9.42 -16.90 20.07
CA GLY A 66 -8.35 -17.50 19.29
C GLY A 66 -8.61 -17.37 17.79
N TYR A 67 -7.74 -16.64 17.10
CA TYR A 67 -7.83 -16.46 15.64
C TYR A 67 -7.67 -17.76 14.86
N ASP A 68 -6.99 -18.77 15.41
CA ASP A 68 -6.88 -20.09 14.79
C ASP A 68 -8.23 -20.80 14.63
N ARG A 69 -9.27 -20.34 15.35
CA ARG A 69 -10.64 -20.86 15.23
C ARG A 69 -11.45 -20.20 14.12
N ILE A 70 -10.97 -19.08 13.56
CA ILE A 70 -11.64 -18.38 12.48
C ILE A 70 -11.49 -19.20 11.20
N PRO A 71 -12.60 -19.61 10.55
CA PRO A 71 -12.51 -20.43 9.35
C PRO A 71 -11.87 -19.65 8.20
N SER A 72 -10.87 -20.26 7.55
CA SER A 72 -10.30 -19.73 6.31
C SER A 72 -11.33 -19.91 5.18
N THR A 73 -11.93 -18.79 4.75
CA THR A 73 -12.91 -18.77 3.67
C THR A 73 -12.53 -17.74 2.61
N LEU A 74 -13.04 -17.90 1.39
CA LEU A 74 -12.91 -16.88 0.34
C LEU A 74 -14.11 -15.92 0.40
N PRO A 75 -13.92 -14.62 0.15
CA PRO A 75 -15.03 -13.69 0.00
C PRO A 75 -16.03 -14.17 -1.08
N GLY A 76 -17.33 -14.14 -0.77
CA GLY A 76 -18.38 -14.68 -1.65
C GLY A 76 -18.63 -13.85 -2.91
N ALA A 77 -18.26 -12.57 -2.92
CA ALA A 77 -18.48 -11.68 -4.07
C ALA A 77 -17.28 -11.74 -5.03
N ARG A 78 -17.51 -12.30 -6.24
CA ARG A 78 -16.58 -12.21 -7.37
C ARG A 78 -17.09 -11.18 -8.36
N THR A 79 -16.69 -9.92 -8.20
CA THR A 79 -16.90 -8.91 -9.24
C THR A 79 -15.98 -9.23 -10.42
N ALA A 80 -16.51 -9.32 -11.63
CA ALA A 80 -15.70 -9.52 -12.82
C ALA A 80 -14.87 -8.25 -13.09
N VAL A 81 -13.59 -8.29 -12.72
CA VAL A 81 -12.64 -7.19 -12.94
C VAL A 81 -12.21 -7.21 -14.41
N ARG A 82 -12.98 -6.60 -15.32
CA ARG A 82 -12.66 -6.64 -16.77
C ARG A 82 -11.85 -5.44 -17.25
N GLU A 83 -11.89 -4.31 -16.53
CA GLU A 83 -11.34 -3.03 -17.01
C GLU A 83 -9.86 -2.80 -16.63
N LEU A 84 -9.40 -3.32 -15.49
CA LEU A 84 -8.00 -3.15 -15.03
C LEU A 84 -6.95 -3.84 -15.93
N TYR A 85 -7.36 -4.79 -16.76
CA TYR A 85 -6.42 -5.62 -17.54
C TYR A 85 -5.96 -4.98 -18.85
N GLN A 86 -6.59 -3.91 -19.35
CA GLN A 86 -6.28 -3.41 -20.70
C GLN A 86 -4.92 -2.68 -20.77
N GLN A 87 -4.63 -1.79 -19.81
CA GLN A 87 -3.37 -1.04 -19.77
C GLN A 87 -2.18 -1.92 -19.34
N ALA A 88 -2.40 -2.83 -18.38
CA ALA A 88 -1.41 -3.84 -18.00
C ALA A 88 -0.99 -4.66 -19.22
N ARG A 89 -1.96 -5.13 -20.01
CA ARG A 89 -1.71 -5.93 -21.21
C ARG A 89 -0.88 -5.20 -22.28
N SER A 90 -1.06 -3.89 -22.45
CA SER A 90 -0.25 -3.13 -23.42
C SER A 90 1.19 -2.93 -22.97
N ALA A 91 1.41 -2.70 -21.68
CA ALA A 91 2.75 -2.56 -21.13
C ALA A 91 3.48 -3.90 -21.18
N ASP A 92 2.82 -4.98 -20.77
CA ASP A 92 3.37 -6.34 -20.81
C ASP A 92 3.76 -6.75 -22.24
N LEU A 93 2.90 -6.48 -23.22
CA LEU A 93 3.22 -6.74 -24.63
C LEU A 93 4.46 -5.95 -25.11
N ALA A 94 4.59 -4.69 -24.71
CA ALA A 94 5.76 -3.88 -25.06
C ALA A 94 7.04 -4.45 -24.43
N LYS A 95 6.98 -4.91 -23.17
CA LYS A 95 8.10 -5.59 -22.51
C LYS A 95 8.50 -6.86 -23.26
N ASP A 96 7.54 -7.72 -23.57
CA ASP A 96 7.78 -8.99 -24.26
C ASP A 96 8.47 -8.76 -25.61
N VAL A 97 8.03 -7.76 -26.38
CA VAL A 97 8.65 -7.41 -27.66
C VAL A 97 10.08 -6.90 -27.48
N LEU A 98 10.32 -5.98 -26.52
CA LEU A 98 11.65 -5.41 -26.31
C LEU A 98 12.65 -6.45 -25.81
N VAL A 99 12.22 -7.34 -24.91
CA VAL A 99 13.01 -8.50 -24.46
C VAL A 99 13.28 -9.45 -25.63
N GLY A 100 12.29 -9.74 -26.47
CA GLY A 100 12.45 -10.53 -27.69
C GLY A 100 13.42 -9.91 -28.70
N CYS A 101 13.58 -8.58 -28.68
CA CYS A 101 14.57 -7.85 -29.47
C CYS A 101 15.97 -7.78 -28.83
N GLY A 102 16.17 -8.38 -27.65
CA GLY A 102 17.46 -8.42 -26.96
C GLY A 102 17.73 -7.23 -26.03
N TYR A 103 16.71 -6.45 -25.65
CA TYR A 103 16.83 -5.44 -24.61
C TYR A 103 16.56 -6.02 -23.23
N GLU A 104 17.21 -5.46 -22.20
CA GLU A 104 16.99 -5.78 -20.80
C GLU A 104 16.16 -4.69 -20.11
N GLU A 105 15.21 -5.09 -19.27
CA GLU A 105 14.42 -4.14 -18.48
C GLU A 105 15.27 -3.61 -17.32
N ALA A 106 15.42 -2.29 -17.26
CA ALA A 106 16.04 -1.57 -16.16
C ALA A 106 14.96 -0.93 -15.27
N VAL A 107 15.23 -0.88 -13.97
CA VAL A 107 14.44 -0.12 -13.00
C VAL A 107 15.34 0.93 -12.37
N THR A 108 15.16 2.19 -12.77
CA THR A 108 16.03 3.29 -12.34
C THR A 108 15.39 4.06 -11.19
N ASN A 109 16.19 4.87 -10.48
CA ASN A 109 15.70 5.58 -9.31
C ASN A 109 14.71 6.69 -9.71
N THR A 110 13.56 6.73 -9.03
CA THR A 110 12.59 7.81 -9.16
C THR A 110 13.07 9.10 -8.52
N LEU A 111 13.86 9.00 -7.43
CA LEU A 111 14.46 10.15 -6.75
C LEU A 111 15.83 10.45 -7.33
N VAL A 112 15.94 11.64 -7.91
CA VAL A 112 17.13 12.12 -8.60
C VAL A 112 17.45 13.54 -8.15
N GLY A 113 18.65 14.02 -8.46
CA GLY A 113 18.99 15.42 -8.25
C GLY A 113 18.35 16.26 -9.34
N VAL A 114 17.84 17.46 -9.04
CA VAL A 114 17.29 18.37 -10.07
C VAL A 114 18.25 18.59 -11.24
N ALA A 115 19.56 18.59 -10.98
CA ALA A 115 20.61 18.71 -11.99
C ALA A 115 20.62 17.57 -13.02
N SER A 116 20.09 16.37 -12.72
CA SER A 116 20.11 15.25 -13.65
C SER A 116 19.24 15.49 -14.89
N THR A 117 18.14 16.23 -14.76
CA THR A 117 17.28 16.61 -15.89
C THR A 117 18.02 17.54 -16.86
N LEU A 118 18.85 18.45 -16.34
CA LEU A 118 19.63 19.38 -17.18
C LEU A 118 20.66 18.65 -18.05
N ARG A 119 21.18 17.50 -17.59
CA ARG A 119 22.20 16.71 -18.30
C ARG A 119 21.71 16.09 -19.61
N VAL A 120 20.40 15.95 -19.78
CA VAL A 120 19.80 15.40 -21.01
C VAL A 120 19.24 16.49 -21.93
N HIS A 121 19.59 17.77 -21.68
CA HIS A 121 19.19 18.91 -22.50
C HIS A 121 17.72 18.86 -22.93
N MET A 122 16.81 18.80 -21.95
CA MET A 122 15.39 19.00 -22.20
C MET A 122 15.06 20.49 -22.01
N PRO A 123 15.19 21.35 -23.04
CA PRO A 123 15.04 22.81 -22.91
C PRO A 123 13.65 23.23 -22.43
N ASP A 124 12.62 22.45 -22.78
CA ASP A 124 11.23 22.65 -22.37
C ASP A 124 10.82 21.69 -21.24
N ALA A 125 11.79 21.22 -20.44
CA ALA A 125 11.47 20.36 -19.29
C ALA A 125 10.51 21.10 -18.36
N PRO A 126 9.39 20.46 -17.96
CA PRO A 126 8.45 21.08 -17.02
C PRO A 126 9.13 21.30 -15.66
N LYS A 127 8.47 21.95 -14.69
CA LYS A 127 9.09 22.19 -13.38
C LYS A 127 9.20 20.89 -12.57
N ALA A 128 10.39 20.60 -12.05
CA ALA A 128 10.65 19.42 -11.20
C ALA A 128 9.88 19.49 -9.88
N LEU A 129 9.37 18.34 -9.42
CA LEU A 129 8.77 18.19 -8.09
C LEU A 129 9.86 17.86 -7.07
N ARG A 130 10.15 18.80 -6.15
CA ARG A 130 11.19 18.63 -5.13
C ARG A 130 10.63 17.97 -3.86
N ILE A 131 11.46 17.15 -3.22
CA ILE A 131 11.15 16.57 -1.92
C ILE A 131 11.54 17.56 -0.83
N LYS A 132 10.67 17.74 0.17
CA LYS A 132 10.91 18.68 1.29
C LYS A 132 12.11 18.27 2.16
N ASN A 133 12.22 16.98 2.48
CA ASN A 133 13.25 16.42 3.36
C ASN A 133 14.02 15.30 2.63
N PRO A 134 14.91 15.62 1.68
CA PRO A 134 15.67 14.60 0.97
C PRO A 134 16.74 13.98 1.87
N LEU A 135 16.95 12.67 1.73
CA LEU A 135 18.01 11.94 2.45
C LEU A 135 19.41 12.28 1.94
N ALA A 136 19.52 12.78 0.71
CA ALA A 136 20.77 13.22 0.08
C ALA A 136 20.48 14.32 -0.94
N GLU A 137 21.41 15.25 -1.13
CA GLU A 137 21.29 16.34 -2.11
C GLU A 137 21.18 15.82 -3.55
N THR A 138 21.76 14.64 -3.84
CA THR A 138 21.65 13.99 -5.15
C THR A 138 20.30 13.31 -5.41
N ARG A 139 19.34 13.42 -4.48
CA ARG A 139 18.01 12.80 -4.52
C ARG A 139 16.93 13.76 -4.01
N ASP A 140 16.98 15.00 -4.48
CA ASP A 140 16.14 16.09 -4.00
C ASP A 140 14.87 16.34 -4.83
N ALA A 141 14.66 15.59 -5.91
CA ALA A 141 13.49 15.71 -6.77
C ALA A 141 13.02 14.39 -7.39
N LEU A 142 11.78 14.37 -7.85
CA LEU A 142 11.25 13.30 -8.70
C LEU A 142 11.77 13.46 -10.13
N ARG A 143 12.14 12.34 -10.75
CA ARG A 143 12.60 12.30 -12.14
C ARG A 143 11.52 12.82 -13.10
N GLN A 144 11.96 13.59 -14.07
CA GLN A 144 11.09 14.19 -15.10
C GLN A 144 11.16 13.43 -16.42
N SER A 145 12.09 12.48 -16.51
CA SER A 145 12.29 11.55 -17.61
C SER A 145 12.99 10.30 -17.07
N LEU A 146 12.79 9.17 -17.75
CA LEU A 146 13.49 7.91 -17.47
C LEU A 146 14.91 7.91 -18.05
N LEU A 147 15.15 8.72 -19.08
CA LEU A 147 16.40 8.72 -19.85
C LEU A 147 17.66 8.98 -18.99
N PRO A 148 17.70 9.94 -18.05
CA PRO A 148 18.88 10.13 -17.21
C PRO A 148 19.28 8.87 -16.42
N GLY A 149 18.29 8.14 -15.88
CA GLY A 149 18.55 6.90 -15.15
C GLY A 149 19.06 5.78 -16.07
N LEU A 150 18.49 5.65 -17.27
CA LEU A 150 18.95 4.68 -18.27
C LEU A 150 20.39 4.98 -18.72
N LEU A 151 20.73 6.25 -18.95
CA LEU A 151 22.09 6.67 -19.30
C LEU A 151 23.08 6.43 -18.16
N GLU A 152 22.68 6.63 -16.91
CA GLU A 152 23.50 6.29 -15.75
C GLU A 152 23.76 4.79 -15.66
N ALA A 153 22.74 3.96 -15.88
CA ALA A 153 22.88 2.51 -15.93
C ALA A 153 23.78 2.03 -17.09
N LEU A 154 23.62 2.60 -18.29
CA LEU A 154 24.52 2.33 -19.42
C LEU A 154 25.95 2.77 -19.12
N SER A 155 26.14 3.93 -18.50
CA SER A 155 27.47 4.41 -18.10
C SER A 155 28.12 3.49 -17.06
N LEU A 156 27.35 2.97 -16.11
CA LEU A 156 27.83 2.01 -15.12
C LEU A 156 28.26 0.69 -15.78
N ASN A 157 27.43 0.14 -16.67
CA ASN A 157 27.76 -1.08 -17.43
C ASN A 157 29.03 -0.90 -18.27
N ALA A 158 29.15 0.23 -18.98
CA ALA A 158 30.35 0.53 -19.77
C ALA A 158 31.63 0.61 -18.91
N ARG A 159 31.53 1.11 -17.68
CA ARG A 159 32.68 1.16 -16.73
C ARG A 159 33.04 -0.21 -16.15
N GLN A 160 32.16 -1.20 -16.28
CA GLN A 160 32.36 -2.59 -15.83
C GLN A 160 32.65 -3.53 -17.00
N ASP A 161 33.09 -2.99 -18.14
CA ASP A 161 33.43 -3.75 -19.35
C ASP A 161 32.27 -4.63 -19.87
N GLN A 162 31.03 -4.16 -19.72
CA GLN A 162 29.82 -4.74 -20.33
C GLN A 162 29.33 -3.83 -21.49
N PRO A 163 30.05 -3.77 -22.63
CA PRO A 163 29.64 -2.96 -23.77
C PRO A 163 28.43 -3.57 -24.49
N GLY A 164 27.49 -2.72 -24.94
CA GLY A 164 26.39 -3.14 -25.81
C GLY A 164 25.08 -3.52 -25.12
N ALA A 165 24.93 -3.23 -23.83
CA ALA A 165 23.64 -3.40 -23.14
C ALA A 165 22.55 -2.53 -23.79
N GLY A 166 21.50 -3.15 -24.34
CA GLY A 166 20.27 -2.47 -24.72
C GLY A 166 19.36 -2.41 -23.51
N LEU A 167 19.11 -1.22 -22.95
CA LEU A 167 18.23 -1.07 -21.79
C LEU A 167 16.92 -0.39 -22.18
N PHE A 168 15.83 -0.81 -21.54
CA PHE A 168 14.56 -0.10 -21.59
C PHE A 168 13.94 -0.02 -20.20
N GLU A 169 13.04 0.95 -19.97
CA GLU A 169 12.28 1.07 -18.73
C GLU A 169 10.85 1.51 -19.06
N ILE A 170 9.87 0.90 -18.41
CA ILE A 170 8.48 1.37 -18.38
C ILE A 170 8.21 1.92 -17.00
N GLY A 171 8.00 3.23 -16.90
CA GLY A 171 7.79 3.88 -15.61
C GLY A 171 7.22 5.29 -15.73
N ALA A 172 6.92 5.88 -14.58
CA ALA A 172 6.41 7.23 -14.50
C ALA A 172 7.53 8.27 -14.51
N ALA A 173 7.23 9.41 -15.13
CA ALA A 173 7.94 10.67 -14.99
C ALA A 173 6.99 11.69 -14.36
N PHE A 174 7.55 12.64 -13.61
CA PHE A 174 6.78 13.52 -12.75
C PHE A 174 7.13 14.98 -13.01
N TRP A 175 6.12 15.84 -13.00
CA TRP A 175 6.30 17.27 -13.12
C TRP A 175 5.15 18.04 -12.48
N SER A 176 5.42 19.29 -12.12
CA SER A 176 4.38 20.17 -11.62
C SER A 176 3.39 20.50 -12.75
N ALA A 177 2.10 20.28 -12.49
CA ALA A 177 1.03 20.63 -13.43
C ALA A 177 0.77 22.15 -13.55
N GLY A 178 1.48 22.99 -12.79
CA GLY A 178 1.22 24.43 -12.69
C GLY A 178 -0.04 24.73 -11.88
N LYS A 179 0.13 25.50 -10.79
CA LYS A 179 -0.91 25.93 -9.82
C LYS A 179 -1.86 24.83 -9.31
N GLY A 180 -1.35 23.99 -8.41
CA GLY A 180 -2.11 23.52 -7.25
C GLY A 180 -1.54 24.24 -6.03
N SER A 181 -2.39 24.84 -5.21
CA SER A 181 -2.04 25.62 -4.01
C SER A 181 -0.98 24.93 -3.15
N ASP A 182 0.00 25.70 -2.69
CA ASP A 182 0.93 25.30 -1.64
C ASP A 182 0.12 24.77 -0.45
N PHE A 183 0.29 23.48 -0.13
CA PHE A 183 -0.14 22.88 1.13
C PHE A 183 1.03 22.89 2.12
#